data_AF-A0A7C7YYP9-F1
#
_entry.id   AF-A0A7C7YYP9-F1
#
_cell.length_a   1.000
_cell.length_b   1.000
_cell.length_c   1.000
_cell.angle_alpha   90.00
_cell.angle_beta   90.00
_cell.angle_gamma   90.00
#
_symmetry.space_group_name_H-M   'P 1'
#
loop_
_entity.id
_entity.type
_entity.pdbx_description
1 polymer ?
#
loop_
_entity_poly.entity_id
_entity_poly.type
_entity_poly.pdbx_seq_one_letter_code
_entity_poly.pdbx_strand_id
1 'polypeptide(L)'
;GSVRLPAAMCGIVGLKVSQGVLPLDGIVPLSHTLDTPGPMARWVSDVALMYETLLGRNPAAVDQDRKEDKGLWYELKRGIEGMLLGELSSAEREGVEA
;
A
#
# COMPACT_ATOMS: atom_id res chain seq x y z
N GLY A 1 9.42 0.74 9.76
CA GLY A 1 7.96 0.51 9.91
C GLY A 1 7.12 1.77 9.82
N SER A 2 7.70 2.90 9.40
CA SER A 2 7.16 4.24 9.64
C SER A 2 5.88 4.59 8.86
N VAL A 3 5.45 3.76 7.92
CA VAL A 3 4.13 3.89 7.27
C VAL A 3 3.10 3.00 7.99
N ARG A 4 3.42 1.71 8.17
CA ARG A 4 2.50 0.71 8.73
C ARG A 4 2.23 0.89 10.22
N LEU A 5 3.26 1.20 11.00
CA LEU A 5 3.17 1.31 12.46
C LEU A 5 2.28 2.48 12.91
N PRO A 6 2.50 3.74 12.46
CA PRO A 6 1.59 4.82 12.84
C PRO A 6 0.19 4.63 12.26
N ALA A 7 0.05 4.04 11.06
CA ALA A 7 -1.27 3.71 10.52
C ALA A 7 -2.06 2.76 11.44
N ALA A 8 -1.41 1.71 11.96
CA ALA A 8 -2.01 0.81 12.93
C ALA A 8 -2.38 1.52 14.24
N MET A 9 -1.48 2.36 14.78
CA MET A 9 -1.72 3.13 16.01
C MET A 9 -2.89 4.12 15.88
N CYS A 10 -3.09 4.67 14.68
CA CYS A 10 -4.16 5.63 14.40
C CYS A 10 -5.43 4.99 13.83
N GLY A 11 -5.47 3.66 13.62
CA GLY A 11 -6.63 2.98 13.06
C GLY A 11 -6.94 3.36 11.60
N ILE A 12 -5.92 3.62 10.79
CA ILE A 12 -6.06 3.96 9.36
C ILE A 12 -5.26 2.99 8.48
N VAL A 13 -5.46 3.07 7.16
CA VAL A 13 -4.73 2.23 6.19
C VAL A 13 -3.38 2.88 5.90
N GLY A 14 -2.30 2.08 5.95
CA GLY A 14 -0.96 2.50 5.55
C GLY A 14 -0.28 1.48 4.65
N LEU A 15 -0.02 1.86 3.40
CA LEU A 15 0.62 1.01 2.40
C LEU A 15 2.12 1.32 2.31
N LYS A 16 2.97 0.40 2.79
CA LYS A 16 4.39 0.40 2.41
C LYS A 16 4.51 -0.33 1.07
N VAL A 17 4.87 0.38 0.00
CA VAL A 17 5.01 -0.19 -1.34
C VAL A 17 6.19 -1.18 -1.43
N SER A 18 6.34 -1.85 -2.58
CA SER A 18 7.55 -2.62 -2.89
C SER A 18 8.74 -1.69 -3.09
N GLN A 19 9.92 -2.12 -2.66
CA GLN A 19 11.13 -1.29 -2.74
C GLN A 19 11.39 -0.84 -4.18
N GLY A 20 11.70 0.45 -4.35
CA GLY A 20 12.01 1.04 -5.66
C GLY A 20 10.79 1.37 -6.53
N VAL A 21 9.56 1.07 -6.10
CA VAL A 21 8.35 1.42 -6.86
C VAL A 21 8.11 2.93 -6.93
N LEU A 22 8.41 3.65 -5.85
CA LEU A 22 8.32 5.10 -5.80
C LEU A 22 9.72 5.72 -5.75
N PRO A 23 9.93 6.87 -6.44
CA PRO A 23 11.19 7.60 -6.36
C PRO A 23 11.43 8.11 -4.92
N LEU A 24 12.71 8.24 -4.56
CA LEU A 24 13.14 8.81 -3.28
C LEU A 24 13.57 10.28 -3.40
N ASP A 25 13.45 10.87 -4.59
CA ASP A 25 13.76 12.27 -4.84
C ASP A 25 13.01 13.19 -3.87
N GLY A 26 13.78 14.02 -3.14
CA GLY A 26 13.24 14.93 -2.14
C GLY A 26 12.97 14.32 -0.76
N ILE A 27 13.16 13.01 -0.57
CA ILE A 27 13.10 12.36 0.75
C ILE A 27 14.47 12.45 1.41
N VAL A 28 14.52 12.95 2.65
CA VAL A 28 15.75 12.94 3.45
C VAL A 28 16.13 11.49 3.76
N PRO A 29 17.33 11.01 3.38
CA PRO A 29 17.71 9.61 3.55
C PRO A 29 17.80 9.25 5.04
N LEU A 30 17.12 8.17 5.42
CA LEU A 30 17.29 7.53 6.73
C LEU A 30 18.03 6.20 6.57
N SER A 31 17.72 5.45 5.51
CA SER A 31 18.36 4.18 5.18
C SER A 31 18.31 3.91 3.67
N HIS A 32 19.48 3.89 3.04
CA HIS A 32 19.61 3.66 1.60
C HIS A 32 19.00 2.32 1.12
N THR A 33 18.88 1.32 1.99
CA THR A 33 18.36 0.00 1.65
C THR A 33 16.94 -0.23 2.12
N LEU A 34 16.38 0.62 2.98
CA LEU A 34 15.06 0.40 3.60
C LEU A 34 14.07 1.54 3.41
N ASP A 35 14.51 2.69 2.89
CA ASP A 35 13.62 3.82 2.62
C ASP A 35 12.61 3.44 1.54
N THR A 36 11.33 3.44 1.91
CA THR A 36 10.22 3.07 1.02
C THR A 36 8.97 3.83 1.46
N PRO A 37 8.68 5.00 0.85
CA PRO A 37 7.51 5.80 1.20
C PRO A 37 6.23 5.09 0.76
N GLY A 38 5.10 5.54 1.27
CA GLY A 38 3.82 5.11 0.73
C GLY A 38 2.63 5.80 1.38
N PRO A 39 1.46 5.71 0.72
CA PRO A 39 0.29 6.48 1.11
C PRO A 39 -0.38 5.96 2.39
N MET A 40 -1.01 6.89 3.12
CA MET A 40 -1.83 6.63 4.30
C MET A 40 -3.16 7.37 4.16
N ALA A 41 -4.28 6.68 4.38
CA ALA A 41 -5.62 7.27 4.32
C ALA A 41 -6.63 6.45 5.12
N ARG A 42 -7.84 6.99 5.31
CA ARG A 42 -8.91 6.33 6.08
C ARG A 42 -9.47 5.09 5.39
N TRP A 43 -9.47 5.07 4.06
CA TRP A 43 -10.07 4.00 3.26
C TRP A 43 -9.04 3.40 2.29
N VAL A 44 -9.16 2.10 2.01
CA VAL A 44 -8.31 1.38 1.05
C VAL A 44 -8.40 2.01 -0.34
N SER A 45 -9.60 2.46 -0.75
CA SER A 45 -9.82 3.15 -2.02
C SER A 45 -9.01 4.45 -2.14
N ASP A 46 -8.89 5.21 -1.06
CA ASP A 46 -8.13 6.47 -1.05
C ASP A 46 -6.62 6.18 -1.15
N VAL A 47 -6.15 5.15 -0.44
CA VAL A 47 -4.77 4.65 -0.55
C VAL A 47 -4.46 4.18 -1.99
N ALA A 48 -5.39 3.48 -2.63
CA ALA A 48 -5.25 3.03 -4.02
C ALA A 48 -5.19 4.20 -5.01
N LEU A 49 -6.05 5.21 -4.84
CA LEU A 49 -6.01 6.44 -5.64
C LEU A 49 -4.69 7.20 -5.49
N MET A 50 -4.24 7.39 -4.24
CA MET A 50 -2.96 8.03 -3.97
C MET A 50 -1.79 7.22 -4.54
N TYR A 51 -1.84 5.89 -4.43
CA TYR A 51 -0.80 5.01 -4.99
C TYR A 51 -0.69 5.18 -6.51
N GLU A 52 -1.79 5.10 -7.25
CA GLU A 52 -1.80 5.33 -8.71
C GLU A 52 -1.29 6.73 -9.08
N THR A 53 -1.64 7.74 -8.29
CA THR A 53 -1.17 9.12 -8.48
C THR A 53 0.34 9.25 -8.24
N LEU A 54 0.86 8.63 -7.17
CA LEU A 54 2.28 8.63 -6.82
C LEU A 54 3.13 7.85 -7.83
N LEU A 55 2.55 6.88 -8.52
CA LEU A 55 3.17 6.22 -9.69
C LEU A 55 3.27 7.13 -10.92
N GLY A 56 2.75 8.36 -10.86
CA GLY A 56 2.73 9.31 -11.97
C GLY A 56 1.72 8.94 -13.06
N ARG A 57 0.70 8.12 -12.75
CA ARG A 57 -0.34 7.79 -13.73
C ARG A 57 -1.15 9.04 -14.08
N ASN A 58 -1.58 9.13 -15.34
CA ASN A 58 -2.43 10.21 -15.80
C ASN A 58 -3.75 10.25 -15.00
N PRO A 59 -4.13 11.39 -14.38
CA PRO A 59 -5.32 11.47 -13.54
C PRO A 59 -6.64 11.11 -14.25
N ALA A 60 -6.78 11.47 -15.53
CA ALA A 60 -7.97 11.14 -16.32
C ALA A 60 -8.07 9.64 -16.58
N ALA A 61 -6.93 8.97 -16.79
CA ALA A 61 -6.90 7.51 -16.93
C ALA A 61 -7.24 6.80 -15.61
N VAL A 62 -6.71 7.29 -14.48
CA VAL A 62 -7.05 6.74 -13.14
C VAL A 62 -8.54 6.91 -12.84
N ASP A 63 -9.12 8.07 -13.14
CA ASP A 63 -10.55 8.31 -12.95
C ASP A 63 -11.42 7.46 -13.88
N GLN A 64 -10.99 7.24 -15.13
CA GLN A 64 -11.66 6.34 -16.06
C GLN A 64 -11.62 4.89 -15.56
N ASP A 65 -10.44 4.38 -15.18
CA ASP A 65 -10.29 3.02 -14.65
C ASP A 65 -11.16 2.79 -13.41
N ARG A 66 -11.27 3.80 -12.54
CA ARG A 66 -12.14 3.75 -11.36
C ARG A 66 -13.62 3.69 -11.71
N LYS A 67 -14.07 4.45 -12.72
CA LYS A 67 -15.48 4.47 -13.17
C LYS A 67 -15.89 3.19 -13.88
N GLU A 68 -14.96 2.59 -14.60
CA GLU A 68 -15.19 1.41 -15.43
C GLU A 68 -14.79 0.10 -14.73
N ASP A 69 -14.38 0.15 -13.46
CA ASP A 69 -13.86 -0.98 -12.69
C ASP A 69 -12.76 -1.74 -13.45
N LYS A 70 -11.69 -1.05 -13.84
CA LYS A 70 -10.52 -1.59 -14.54
C LYS A 70 -9.24 -1.49 -13.72
N GLY A 71 -8.24 -2.28 -14.11
CA GLY A 71 -6.92 -2.27 -13.48
C GLY A 71 -6.99 -2.55 -11.98
N LEU A 72 -6.35 -1.69 -11.17
CA LEU A 72 -6.37 -1.82 -9.72
C LEU A 72 -7.78 -1.80 -9.12
N TRP A 73 -8.70 -1.02 -9.71
CA TRP A 73 -10.07 -0.90 -9.22
C TRP A 73 -10.89 -2.16 -9.45
N TYR A 74 -10.64 -2.85 -10.58
CA TYR A 74 -11.17 -4.20 -10.81
C TYR A 74 -10.70 -5.17 -9.73
N GLU A 75 -9.39 -5.20 -9.45
CA GLU A 75 -8.80 -6.12 -8.48
C GLU A 75 -9.35 -5.90 -7.07
N LEU A 76 -9.50 -4.62 -6.67
CA LEU A 76 -10.16 -4.26 -5.40
C LEU A 76 -11.61 -4.76 -5.33
N LYS A 77 -12.35 -4.67 -6.44
CA LYS A 77 -13.76 -5.09 -6.50
C LYS A 77 -13.92 -6.60 -6.58
N ARG A 78 -13.05 -7.28 -7.33
CA ARG A 78 -13.01 -8.75 -7.45
C ARG A 78 -12.82 -9.40 -6.07
N GLY A 79 -12.13 -8.72 -5.16
CA GLY A 79 -11.87 -9.23 -3.84
C GLY A 79 -10.90 -10.41 -3.88
N ILE A 80 -11.05 -11.32 -2.91
CA ILE A 80 -10.07 -12.37 -2.63
C ILE A 80 -10.59 -13.79 -2.89
N GLU A 81 -11.71 -13.94 -3.59
CA GLU A 81 -12.26 -15.27 -3.91
C GLU A 81 -11.24 -16.12 -4.68
N GLY A 82 -11.00 -17.34 -4.20
CA GLY A 82 -10.02 -18.26 -4.77
C GLY A 82 -8.55 -17.95 -4.42
N MET A 83 -8.25 -16.92 -3.63
CA MET A 83 -6.88 -16.65 -3.17
C MET A 83 -6.48 -17.59 -2.04
N LEU A 84 -5.23 -18.06 -2.09
CA LEU A 84 -4.60 -18.80 -1.01
C LEU A 84 -3.98 -17.81 -0.02
N LEU A 85 -4.45 -17.82 1.23
CA LEU A 85 -3.89 -17.00 2.31
C LEU A 85 -2.96 -17.85 3.17
N GLY A 86 -1.69 -17.44 3.28
CA GLY A 86 -0.72 -18.06 4.17
C GLY A 86 -0.67 -17.34 5.51
N GLU A 87 -0.67 -18.09 6.61
CA GLU A 87 -0.40 -17.57 7.95
C GLU A 87 1.06 -17.89 8.32
N LEU A 88 1.75 -16.93 8.94
CA LEU A 88 3.07 -17.18 9.51
C LEU A 88 2.96 -18.20 10.65
N SER A 89 3.89 -19.15 10.68
CA SER A 89 3.91 -20.19 11.70
C SER A 89 4.09 -19.59 13.10
N SER A 90 3.71 -20.32 14.14
CA SER A 90 3.93 -19.86 15.53
C SER A 90 5.41 -19.64 15.83
N ALA A 91 6.30 -20.45 15.23
CA ALA A 91 7.75 -20.30 15.37
C ALA A 91 8.26 -18.97 14.80
N GLU A 92 7.73 -18.54 13.64
CA GLU A 92 8.12 -17.26 13.02
C GLU A 92 7.55 -16.03 13.76
N ARG A 93 6.55 -16.23 14.63
CA ARG A 93 5.95 -15.18 15.46
C ARG A 93 6.51 -15.14 16.88
N GLU A 94 7.49 -15.98 17.20
CA GLU A 94 8.13 -15.98 18.52
C GLU A 94 8.72 -14.59 18.82
N GLY A 95 8.39 -14.03 19.99
CA GLY A 95 8.84 -12.70 20.42
C GLY A 95 8.04 -11.52 19.85
N VAL A 96 6.99 -11.76 19.06
CA VAL A 96 6.04 -10.73 18.65
C VAL A 96 4.86 -10.75 19.63
N GLU A 97 4.86 -9.86 20.62
CA GLU A 97 3.71 -9.68 21.52
C GLU A 97 2.56 -8.93 20.80
N ALA A 98 1.32 -9.33 21.08
CA ALA A 98 0.10 -8.81 20.46
C ALA A 98 -0.44 -7.56 21.16
#